data_AF-A0A932Y858-F1
#
_entry.id   AF-A0A932Y858-F1
#
_cell.length_a   1.000
_cell.length_b   1.000
_cell.length_c   1.000
_cell.angle_alpha   90.00
_cell.angle_beta   90.00
_cell.angle_gamma   90.00
#
_symmetry.space_group_name_H-M   'P 1'
#
loop_
_entity.id
_entity.type
_entity.pdbx_description
1 polymer ?
#
loop_
_entity_poly.entity_id
_entity_poly.type
_entity_poly.pdbx_seq_one_letter_code
_entity_poly.pdbx_strand_id
1 'polypeptide(L)'
;MSWTHFKLSALIPPDQEALLDRLMLFFAFLIGFFPPLSNSATYIASGGFALFWVLQILTQKKRWRPSPTPLDQPIVFFMAIWLFSALLSTHPLKSLGTLPSQMHFFVFYLLVYACGGRYIPTAFRGYLAGAGVAVLYGLSQWVFLFWICKSGYPDWFYHLSEKTQSYIGLTGDNRIHGAVNPLTYAETILPFFFFSTASWLESKGVAQHILWLSASFLAGAALLCAHTRGPWIAALAGVGVMGLLHRRRLLLILPLILLIPITTYNVAARRNVMSFLELDTNRNVQARMALWRGGIYIARRHLLHGVGPGQTKAADEQYKVRPDYTPNPPNLAGDLHNLFLQHLAERGIPGMACILWILISFILISWRAYKWGPTGISLGLLASFITFPIINLTERAFEDAEVALAFWILTAVAVRLSQKESAKTFN
;
A
#
# COMPACT_ATOMS: atom_id res chain seq x y z
N MET A 1 56.16 -2.58 -17.27
CA MET A 1 55.44 -3.58 -16.46
C MET A 1 53.95 -3.34 -16.58
N SER A 2 53.29 -4.01 -17.53
CA SER A 2 51.85 -3.91 -17.77
C SER A 2 51.11 -4.91 -16.89
N TRP A 3 50.36 -4.42 -15.91
CA TRP A 3 49.35 -5.21 -15.19
C TRP A 3 48.13 -5.42 -16.09
N THR A 4 48.26 -6.31 -17.07
CA THR A 4 47.20 -6.67 -18.00
C THR A 4 46.63 -8.05 -17.64
N HIS A 5 45.36 -8.05 -17.22
CA HIS A 5 44.39 -9.16 -17.30
C HIS A 5 44.53 -10.33 -16.33
N PHE A 6 44.28 -10.10 -15.04
CA PHE A 6 43.71 -11.15 -14.18
C PHE A 6 42.21 -11.29 -14.54
N LYS A 7 41.86 -12.28 -15.37
CA LYS A 7 40.47 -12.62 -15.68
C LYS A 7 39.83 -13.33 -14.47
N LEU A 8 39.29 -12.54 -13.53
CA LEU A 8 38.45 -13.01 -12.42
C LEU A 8 37.28 -13.91 -12.86
N SER A 9 36.87 -13.84 -14.13
CA SER A 9 35.84 -14.71 -14.72
C SER A 9 36.26 -16.18 -14.81
N ALA A 10 37.55 -16.51 -14.65
CA ALA A 10 38.04 -17.89 -14.66
C ALA A 10 38.07 -18.53 -13.25
N LEU A 11 37.75 -17.77 -12.20
CA LEU A 11 37.81 -18.20 -10.79
C LEU A 11 36.44 -18.36 -10.14
N ILE A 12 35.35 -18.12 -10.87
CA ILE A 12 33.99 -18.25 -10.36
C ILE A 12 33.41 -19.54 -10.96
N PRO A 13 33.26 -20.60 -10.17
CA PRO A 13 32.64 -21.81 -10.67
C PRO A 13 31.15 -21.54 -10.99
N PRO A 14 30.58 -22.21 -12.02
CA PRO A 14 29.22 -21.95 -12.52
C PRO A 14 28.11 -22.20 -11.49
N ASP A 15 28.41 -22.91 -10.40
CA ASP A 15 27.56 -23.11 -9.22
C ASP A 15 27.28 -21.79 -8.46
N GLN A 16 28.25 -20.87 -8.40
CA GLN A 16 28.11 -19.59 -7.71
C GLN A 16 27.15 -18.64 -8.42
N GLU A 17 27.14 -18.62 -9.76
CA GLU A 17 26.19 -17.79 -10.51
C GLU A 17 24.75 -18.28 -10.31
N ALA A 18 24.55 -19.59 -10.31
CA ALA A 18 23.27 -20.21 -10.03
C ALA A 18 22.81 -19.97 -8.58
N LEU A 19 23.73 -19.99 -7.62
CA LEU A 19 23.44 -19.72 -6.21
C LEU A 19 22.97 -18.27 -6.01
N LEU A 20 23.68 -17.28 -6.55
CA LEU A 20 23.29 -15.87 -6.44
C LEU A 20 21.91 -15.61 -7.05
N ASP A 21 21.62 -16.19 -8.23
CA ASP A 21 20.31 -16.05 -8.86
C ASP A 21 19.18 -16.65 -8.01
N ARG A 22 19.42 -17.83 -7.40
CA ARG A 22 18.46 -18.48 -6.48
C ARG A 22 18.22 -17.63 -5.23
N LEU A 23 19.27 -17.06 -4.65
CA LEU A 23 19.14 -16.17 -3.49
C LEU A 23 18.37 -14.90 -3.86
N MET A 24 18.65 -14.29 -5.01
CA MET A 24 17.90 -13.14 -5.50
C MET A 24 16.42 -13.47 -5.76
N LEU A 25 16.11 -14.64 -6.32
CA LEU A 25 14.73 -15.10 -6.46
C LEU A 25 14.03 -15.28 -5.10
N PHE A 26 14.72 -15.88 -4.13
CA PHE A 26 14.21 -16.04 -2.76
C PHE A 26 13.91 -14.70 -2.11
N PHE A 27 14.87 -13.77 -2.10
CA PHE A 27 14.66 -12.45 -1.50
C PHE A 27 13.64 -11.62 -2.27
N ALA A 28 13.56 -11.72 -3.60
CA ALA A 28 12.49 -11.08 -4.36
C ALA A 28 11.11 -11.61 -3.97
N PHE A 29 10.97 -12.93 -3.77
CA PHE A 29 9.73 -13.50 -3.25
C PHE A 29 9.40 -12.93 -1.87
N LEU A 30 10.37 -12.85 -0.95
CA LEU A 30 10.15 -12.30 0.39
C LEU A 30 9.80 -10.80 0.40
N ILE A 31 10.42 -10.00 -0.48
CA ILE A 31 10.05 -8.59 -0.71
C ILE A 31 8.58 -8.49 -1.07
N GLY A 32 8.10 -9.41 -1.91
CA GLY A 32 6.70 -9.53 -2.26
C GLY A 32 5.81 -9.99 -1.11
N PHE A 33 6.26 -11.00 -0.36
CA PHE A 33 5.45 -11.75 0.60
C PHE A 33 5.13 -10.98 1.88
N PHE A 34 6.09 -10.19 2.39
CA PHE A 34 5.95 -9.55 3.70
C PHE A 34 5.20 -8.20 3.77
N PRO A 35 4.99 -7.38 2.73
CA PRO A 35 4.24 -6.13 2.84
C PRO A 35 2.88 -6.24 3.56
N PRO A 36 2.01 -7.24 3.28
CA PRO A 36 0.74 -7.38 4.02
C PRO A 36 0.88 -7.99 5.44
N LEU A 37 2.11 -8.31 5.88
CA LEU A 37 2.37 -9.04 7.13
C LEU A 37 3.33 -8.31 8.07
N SER A 38 4.38 -7.67 7.55
CA SER A 38 5.44 -7.01 8.31
C SER A 38 6.32 -6.10 7.42
N ASN A 39 6.32 -4.80 7.71
CA ASN A 39 7.24 -3.86 7.08
C ASN A 39 8.73 -4.18 7.38
N SER A 40 9.08 -4.52 8.62
CA SER A 40 10.43 -4.89 9.04
C SER A 40 10.98 -6.08 8.25
N ALA A 41 10.18 -7.14 8.09
CA ALA A 41 10.59 -8.29 7.30
C ALA A 41 10.79 -7.93 5.81
N THR A 42 9.99 -7.01 5.28
CA THR A 42 10.15 -6.49 3.92
C THR A 42 11.45 -5.70 3.75
N TYR A 43 11.83 -4.88 4.74
CA TYR A 43 13.11 -4.16 4.73
C TYR A 43 14.31 -5.10 4.80
N ILE A 44 14.27 -6.12 5.66
CA ILE A 44 15.32 -7.14 5.77
C ILE A 44 15.44 -7.90 4.44
N ALA A 45 14.31 -8.30 3.85
CA ALA A 45 14.30 -8.98 2.56
C ALA A 45 14.90 -8.11 1.45
N SER A 46 14.57 -6.81 1.45
CA SER A 46 15.12 -5.85 0.50
C SER A 46 16.61 -5.61 0.67
N GLY A 47 17.10 -5.55 1.92
CA GLY A 47 18.53 -5.47 2.23
C GLY A 47 19.29 -6.71 1.74
N GLY A 48 18.73 -7.91 1.97
CA GLY A 48 19.28 -9.16 1.44
C GLY A 48 19.34 -9.15 -0.09
N PHE A 49 18.26 -8.76 -0.76
CA PHE A 49 18.22 -8.64 -2.22
C PHE A 49 19.27 -7.66 -2.75
N ALA A 50 19.37 -6.47 -2.14
CA ALA A 50 20.35 -5.46 -2.53
C ALA A 50 21.79 -5.95 -2.34
N LEU A 51 22.08 -6.63 -1.23
CA LEU A 51 23.38 -7.23 -0.96
C LEU A 51 23.78 -8.23 -2.05
N PHE A 52 22.91 -9.20 -2.35
CA PHE A 52 23.20 -10.19 -3.39
C PHE A 52 23.25 -9.60 -4.80
N TRP A 53 22.47 -8.55 -5.07
CA TRP A 53 22.57 -7.82 -6.32
C TRP A 53 23.93 -7.13 -6.48
N VAL A 54 24.43 -6.46 -5.43
CA VAL A 54 25.77 -5.84 -5.42
C VAL A 54 26.84 -6.91 -5.60
N LEU A 55 26.76 -8.03 -4.89
CA LEU A 55 27.69 -9.16 -5.07
C LEU A 55 27.68 -9.66 -6.52
N GLN A 56 26.51 -9.76 -7.15
CA GLN A 56 26.39 -10.17 -8.55
C GLN A 56 27.07 -9.16 -9.51
N ILE A 57 26.93 -7.86 -9.28
CA ILE A 57 27.61 -6.83 -10.07
C ILE A 57 29.13 -6.96 -9.93
N LEU A 58 29.62 -7.13 -8.71
CA LEU A 58 31.06 -7.21 -8.40
C LEU A 58 31.70 -8.49 -8.96
N THR A 59 31.01 -9.62 -8.87
CA THR A 59 31.53 -10.95 -9.26
C THR A 59 31.36 -11.22 -10.76
N GLN A 60 30.17 -10.96 -11.31
CA GLN A 60 29.83 -11.33 -12.70
C GLN A 60 30.14 -10.21 -13.71
N LYS A 61 30.64 -9.05 -13.25
CA LYS A 61 30.88 -7.85 -14.08
C LYS A 61 29.70 -7.47 -14.97
N LYS A 62 28.48 -7.82 -14.55
CA LYS A 62 27.27 -7.44 -15.28
C LYS A 62 27.17 -5.93 -15.25
N ARG A 63 27.20 -5.31 -16.43
CA ARG A 63 27.07 -3.85 -16.55
C ARG A 63 25.69 -3.43 -16.04
N TRP A 64 25.67 -2.61 -15.00
CA TRP A 64 24.47 -1.88 -14.61
C TRP A 64 24.10 -0.91 -15.74
N ARG A 65 22.89 -1.08 -16.28
CA ARG A 65 22.33 -0.22 -17.33
C ARG A 65 20.97 0.28 -16.88
N PRO A 66 20.92 1.31 -16.01
CA PRO A 66 19.64 1.90 -15.61
C PRO A 66 18.93 2.41 -16.87
N SER A 67 17.67 2.01 -17.02
CA SER A 67 16.80 2.51 -18.07
C SER A 67 15.84 3.53 -17.46
N PRO A 68 15.60 4.69 -18.09
CA PRO A 68 14.69 5.69 -17.56
C PRO A 68 13.31 5.09 -17.28
N THR A 69 12.76 5.40 -16.11
CA THR A 69 11.40 5.02 -15.74
C THR A 69 10.47 6.24 -15.80
N PRO A 70 9.16 6.04 -16.05
CA PRO A 70 8.21 7.16 -16.02
C PRO A 70 8.07 7.84 -14.65
N LEU A 71 8.68 7.28 -13.60
CA LEU A 71 8.58 7.77 -12.22
C LEU A 71 9.83 8.52 -11.75
N ASP A 72 10.91 8.52 -12.54
CA ASP A 72 12.17 9.17 -12.17
C ASP A 72 11.98 10.67 -11.92
N GLN A 73 11.33 11.36 -12.85
CA GLN A 73 11.06 12.79 -12.70
C GLN A 73 10.13 13.07 -11.50
N PRO A 74 8.92 12.46 -11.39
CA PRO A 74 8.06 12.67 -10.23
C PRO A 74 8.77 12.47 -8.88
N ILE A 75 9.58 11.41 -8.75
CA ILE A 75 10.27 11.08 -7.49
C ILE A 75 11.38 12.08 -7.18
N VAL A 76 12.19 12.48 -8.18
CA VAL A 76 13.24 13.49 -7.98
C VAL A 76 12.64 14.83 -7.53
N PHE A 77 11.58 15.28 -8.21
CA PHE A 77 10.87 16.51 -7.81
C PHE A 77 10.25 16.38 -6.42
N PHE A 78 9.61 15.25 -6.12
CA PHE A 78 9.04 14.98 -4.81
C PHE A 78 10.10 15.05 -3.70
N MET A 79 11.28 14.44 -3.91
CA MET A 79 12.38 14.46 -2.95
C MET A 79 13.01 15.85 -2.81
N ALA A 80 13.14 16.59 -3.91
CA ALA A 80 13.64 17.96 -3.89
C ALA A 80 12.71 18.89 -3.10
N ILE A 81 11.40 18.81 -3.33
CA ILE A 81 10.39 19.58 -2.59
C ILE A 81 10.31 19.14 -1.13
N TRP A 82 10.38 17.84 -0.84
CA TRP A 82 10.45 17.33 0.53
C TRP A 82 11.66 17.91 1.28
N LEU A 83 12.84 17.88 0.67
CA LEU A 83 14.07 18.40 1.27
C LEU A 83 13.99 19.91 1.48
N PHE A 84 13.54 20.65 0.46
CA PHE A 84 13.36 22.10 0.54
C PHE A 84 12.41 22.49 1.68
N SER A 85 11.26 21.82 1.77
CA SER A 85 10.27 22.02 2.82
C SER A 85 10.82 21.63 4.22
N ALA A 86 11.56 20.53 4.31
CA ALA A 86 12.17 20.08 5.56
C ALA A 86 13.23 21.06 6.09
N LEU A 87 14.05 21.63 5.21
CA LEU A 87 15.08 22.61 5.60
C LEU A 87 14.49 23.95 6.04
N LEU A 88 13.35 24.34 5.47
CA LEU A 88 12.64 25.57 5.81
C LEU A 88 11.64 25.40 6.97
N SER A 89 11.56 24.22 7.58
CA SER A 89 10.62 23.95 8.66
C SER A 89 11.05 24.62 9.97
N THR A 90 10.12 24.76 10.92
CA THR A 90 10.42 25.27 12.26
C THR A 90 11.35 24.35 13.06
N HIS A 91 11.37 23.06 12.71
CA HIS A 91 12.24 22.05 13.32
C HIS A 91 12.92 21.18 12.26
N PRO A 92 13.95 21.69 11.55
CA PRO A 92 14.52 21.01 10.38
C PRO A 92 15.04 19.61 10.66
N LEU A 93 15.72 19.39 11.79
CA LEU A 93 16.24 18.07 12.17
C LEU A 93 15.12 17.04 12.40
N LYS A 94 13.99 17.46 12.98
CA LYS A 94 12.83 16.59 13.15
C LYS A 94 12.18 16.26 11.80
N SER A 95 12.06 17.26 10.92
CA SER A 95 11.55 17.05 9.55
C SER A 95 12.44 16.14 8.71
N LEU A 96 13.76 16.32 8.76
CA LEU A 96 14.72 15.43 8.08
C LEU A 96 14.66 14.00 8.62
N GLY A 97 14.35 13.84 9.91
CA GLY A 97 14.11 12.53 10.53
C GLY A 97 12.94 11.74 9.92
N THR A 98 12.07 12.38 9.13
CA THR A 98 10.99 11.70 8.40
C THR A 98 11.45 10.99 7.13
N LEU A 99 12.71 11.16 6.71
CA LEU A 99 13.25 10.60 5.48
C LEU A 99 12.93 9.10 5.27
N PRO A 100 13.09 8.20 6.27
CA PRO A 100 12.83 6.78 6.07
C PRO A 100 11.41 6.48 5.58
N SER A 101 10.39 7.19 6.08
CA SER A 101 9.00 6.98 5.67
C SER A 101 8.67 7.53 4.27
N GLN A 102 9.57 8.33 3.69
CA GLN A 102 9.40 8.89 2.35
C GLN A 102 10.09 8.05 1.27
N MET A 103 10.99 7.15 1.67
CA MET A 103 11.89 6.44 0.75
C MET A 103 11.38 5.08 0.27
N HIS A 104 10.17 4.64 0.63
CA HIS A 104 9.63 3.30 0.26
C HIS A 104 9.72 2.95 -1.24
N PHE A 105 9.81 3.96 -2.12
CA PHE A 105 10.06 3.80 -3.56
C PHE A 105 11.38 3.10 -3.90
N PHE A 106 12.31 2.96 -2.94
CA PHE A 106 13.57 2.24 -3.18
C PHE A 106 13.32 0.79 -3.62
N VAL A 107 12.26 0.13 -3.14
CA VAL A 107 11.92 -1.25 -3.53
C VAL A 107 11.57 -1.33 -5.01
N PHE A 108 10.84 -0.35 -5.54
CA PHE A 108 10.54 -0.25 -6.96
C PHE A 108 11.84 -0.20 -7.79
N TYR A 109 12.79 0.65 -7.41
CA TYR A 109 14.07 0.76 -8.13
C TYR A 109 14.96 -0.47 -7.99
N LEU A 110 14.99 -1.09 -6.80
CA LEU A 110 15.68 -2.36 -6.61
C LEU A 110 15.15 -3.41 -7.59
N LEU A 111 13.83 -3.56 -7.69
CA LEU A 111 13.21 -4.56 -8.56
C LEU A 111 13.36 -4.23 -10.05
N VAL A 112 13.23 -2.97 -10.46
CA VAL A 112 13.33 -2.56 -11.88
C VAL A 112 14.78 -2.63 -12.38
N TYR A 113 15.75 -2.19 -11.58
CA TYR A 113 17.15 -2.15 -12.03
C TYR A 113 17.90 -3.46 -11.84
N ALA A 114 17.54 -4.29 -10.85
CA ALA A 114 18.17 -5.58 -10.68
C ALA A 114 17.91 -6.50 -11.88
N CYS A 115 18.97 -6.79 -12.63
CA CYS A 115 18.95 -7.60 -13.85
C CYS A 115 17.81 -7.23 -14.83
N GLY A 116 17.52 -5.93 -14.98
CA GLY A 116 16.49 -5.45 -15.92
C GLY A 116 15.07 -5.93 -15.60
N GLY A 117 14.72 -6.02 -14.31
CA GLY A 117 13.36 -6.39 -13.90
C GLY A 117 13.07 -7.89 -13.95
N ARG A 118 14.10 -8.75 -14.03
CA ARG A 118 13.95 -10.21 -14.08
C ARG A 118 13.20 -10.78 -12.88
N TYR A 119 13.35 -10.19 -11.70
CA TYR A 119 12.80 -10.71 -10.45
C TYR A 119 11.40 -10.17 -10.11
N ILE A 120 10.88 -9.23 -10.90
CA ILE A 120 9.54 -8.63 -10.72
C ILE A 120 8.41 -9.69 -10.65
N PRO A 121 8.34 -10.70 -11.55
CA PRO A 121 7.29 -11.71 -11.47
C PRO A 121 7.35 -12.52 -10.16
N THR A 122 8.55 -12.78 -9.65
CA THR A 122 8.76 -13.52 -8.40
C THR A 122 8.31 -12.71 -7.19
N ALA A 123 8.62 -11.41 -7.16
CA ALA A 123 8.09 -10.50 -6.14
C ALA A 123 6.56 -10.38 -6.22
N PHE A 124 5.98 -10.35 -7.42
CA PHE A 124 4.53 -10.35 -7.57
C PHE A 124 3.88 -11.64 -7.03
N ARG A 125 4.44 -12.81 -7.33
CA ARG A 125 3.99 -14.09 -6.76
C ARG A 125 4.12 -14.10 -5.23
N GLY A 126 5.20 -13.53 -4.71
CA GLY A 126 5.38 -13.28 -3.28
C GLY A 126 4.22 -12.48 -2.70
N TYR A 127 3.88 -11.34 -3.33
CA TYR A 127 2.76 -10.50 -2.91
C TYR A 127 1.42 -11.25 -2.90
N LEU A 128 1.12 -12.00 -3.95
CA LEU A 128 -0.11 -12.80 -3.99
C LEU A 128 -0.16 -13.85 -2.87
N ALA A 129 0.95 -14.54 -2.61
CA ALA A 129 1.03 -15.53 -1.53
C ALA A 129 0.92 -14.87 -0.15
N GLY A 130 1.63 -13.76 0.07
CA GLY A 130 1.61 -13.01 1.32
C GLY A 130 0.23 -12.43 1.62
N ALA A 131 -0.41 -11.83 0.62
CA ALA A 131 -1.76 -11.30 0.75
C ALA A 131 -2.79 -12.43 0.98
N GLY A 132 -2.62 -13.58 0.31
CA GLY A 132 -3.44 -14.77 0.58
C GLY A 132 -3.29 -15.26 2.02
N VAL A 133 -2.07 -15.32 2.55
CA VAL A 133 -1.81 -15.65 3.97
C VAL A 133 -2.44 -14.61 4.89
N ALA A 134 -2.33 -13.32 4.58
CA ALA A 134 -2.97 -12.25 5.35
C ALA A 134 -4.50 -12.38 5.36
N VAL A 135 -5.12 -12.69 4.22
CA VAL A 135 -6.57 -12.96 4.11
C VAL A 135 -6.98 -14.12 5.02
N LEU A 136 -6.27 -15.25 4.94
CA LEU A 136 -6.56 -16.42 5.77
C LEU A 136 -6.33 -16.13 7.26
N TYR A 137 -5.27 -15.41 7.60
CA TYR A 137 -4.96 -15.04 8.97
C TYR A 137 -6.04 -14.13 9.56
N GLY A 138 -6.45 -13.09 8.85
CA GLY A 138 -7.53 -12.20 9.28
C GLY A 138 -8.87 -12.92 9.43
N LEU A 139 -9.25 -13.80 8.48
CA LEU A 139 -10.46 -14.61 8.62
C LEU A 139 -10.38 -15.60 9.80
N SER A 140 -9.19 -16.14 10.09
CA SER A 140 -8.99 -16.97 11.28
C SER A 140 -9.20 -16.16 12.57
N GLN A 141 -8.72 -14.91 12.62
CA GLN A 141 -8.98 -14.01 13.75
C GLN A 141 -10.48 -13.82 13.96
N TRP A 142 -11.27 -13.67 12.88
CA TRP A 142 -12.72 -13.54 13.00
C TRP A 142 -13.39 -14.76 13.66
N VAL A 143 -12.97 -15.97 13.28
CA VAL A 143 -13.47 -17.22 13.88
C VAL A 143 -13.07 -17.33 15.35
N PHE A 144 -11.82 -17.02 15.68
CA PHE A 144 -11.34 -17.03 17.07
C PHE A 144 -12.00 -15.94 17.92
N LEU A 145 -12.20 -14.74 17.39
CA LEU A 145 -12.92 -13.63 18.03
C LEU A 145 -14.32 -14.04 18.45
N PHE A 146 -15.06 -14.73 17.57
CA PHE A 146 -16.40 -15.22 17.89
C PHE A 146 -16.39 -16.18 19.10
N TRP A 147 -15.40 -17.07 19.18
CA TRP A 147 -15.26 -18.01 20.29
C TRP A 147 -14.87 -17.29 21.59
N ILE A 148 -13.89 -16.39 21.51
CA ILE A 148 -13.35 -15.67 22.67
C ILE A 148 -14.36 -14.67 23.25
N CYS A 149 -15.14 -13.97 22.42
CA CYS A 149 -16.21 -13.10 22.90
C CYS A 149 -17.28 -13.87 23.68
N LYS A 150 -17.45 -15.17 23.42
CA LYS A 150 -18.41 -16.04 24.11
C LYS A 150 -17.85 -16.67 25.37
N SER A 151 -16.55 -16.98 25.39
CA SER A 151 -15.90 -17.76 26.46
C SER A 151 -14.96 -16.95 27.37
N GLY A 152 -14.70 -15.68 27.05
CA GLY A 152 -13.68 -14.87 27.70
C GLY A 152 -12.27 -15.15 27.16
N TYR A 153 -11.33 -14.23 27.40
CA TYR A 153 -9.93 -14.43 27.06
C TYR A 153 -9.27 -15.44 28.01
N PRO A 154 -8.37 -16.32 27.53
CA PRO A 154 -7.55 -17.13 28.42
C PRO A 154 -6.66 -16.26 29.32
N ASP A 155 -6.33 -16.71 30.54
CA ASP A 155 -5.55 -15.92 31.52
C ASP A 155 -4.23 -15.36 30.96
N TRP A 156 -3.50 -16.16 30.16
CA TRP A 156 -2.24 -15.73 29.55
C TRP A 156 -2.39 -14.50 28.65
N PHE A 157 -3.58 -14.25 28.09
CA PHE A 157 -3.83 -13.10 27.22
C PHE A 157 -3.73 -11.79 28.00
N TYR A 158 -4.24 -11.74 29.24
CA TYR A 158 -4.18 -10.54 30.07
C TYR A 158 -2.76 -10.22 30.56
N HIS A 159 -1.85 -11.19 30.51
CA HIS A 159 -0.44 -10.98 30.81
C HIS A 159 0.36 -10.42 29.62
N LEU A 160 -0.24 -10.36 28.43
CA LEU A 160 0.38 -9.71 27.28
C LEU A 160 0.32 -8.19 27.42
N SER A 161 1.29 -7.50 26.80
CA SER A 161 1.22 -6.04 26.70
C SER A 161 -0.05 -5.60 25.96
N GLU A 162 -0.61 -4.45 26.29
CA GLU A 162 -1.79 -3.88 25.62
C GLU A 162 -1.56 -3.76 24.09
N LYS A 163 -0.33 -3.44 23.69
CA LYS A 163 0.09 -3.45 22.29
C LYS A 163 -0.03 -4.85 21.69
N THR A 164 0.48 -5.88 22.35
CA THR A 164 0.36 -7.27 21.87
C THR A 164 -1.09 -7.74 21.82
N GLN A 165 -1.91 -7.39 22.81
CA GLN A 165 -3.34 -7.69 22.83
C GLN A 165 -4.07 -7.08 21.62
N SER A 166 -3.76 -5.81 21.28
CA SER A 166 -4.31 -5.13 20.11
C SER A 166 -3.82 -5.67 18.76
N TYR A 167 -2.57 -6.15 18.66
CA TYR A 167 -2.05 -6.79 17.44
C TYR A 167 -2.62 -8.20 17.20
N ILE A 168 -2.90 -8.95 18.26
CA ILE A 168 -3.52 -10.28 18.13
C ILE A 168 -5.01 -10.16 17.74
N GLY A 169 -5.54 -8.93 17.69
CA GLY A 169 -6.89 -8.65 17.18
C GLY A 169 -7.98 -9.14 18.15
N LEU A 170 -7.65 -9.14 19.43
CA LEU A 170 -8.49 -9.66 20.51
C LEU A 170 -8.95 -8.52 21.41
N THR A 171 -9.29 -7.39 20.78
CA THR A 171 -9.94 -6.25 21.41
C THR A 171 -11.42 -6.28 21.02
N GLY A 172 -12.31 -5.88 21.94
CA GLY A 172 -13.77 -6.06 21.82
C GLY A 172 -14.47 -5.26 20.71
N ASP A 173 -13.76 -4.80 19.68
CA ASP A 173 -14.29 -4.04 18.55
C ASP A 173 -14.77 -4.90 17.37
N ASN A 174 -14.65 -6.24 17.46
CA ASN A 174 -15.14 -7.23 16.48
C ASN A 174 -14.59 -7.02 15.06
N ARG A 175 -13.35 -6.53 14.94
CA ARG A 175 -12.66 -6.30 13.67
C ARG A 175 -11.52 -7.28 13.47
N ILE A 176 -11.24 -7.64 12.22
CA ILE A 176 -10.01 -8.37 11.91
C ILE A 176 -8.88 -7.37 11.66
N HIS A 177 -7.72 -7.66 12.25
CA HIS A 177 -6.54 -6.78 12.22
C HIS A 177 -5.48 -7.32 11.24
N GLY A 178 -5.57 -8.58 10.85
CA GLY A 178 -4.47 -9.29 10.21
C GLY A 178 -3.23 -9.24 11.11
N ALA A 179 -2.05 -9.20 10.49
CA ALA A 179 -0.78 -9.07 11.21
C ALA A 179 -0.41 -7.60 11.55
N VAL A 180 -1.28 -6.65 11.20
CA VAL A 180 -1.05 -5.21 11.31
C VAL A 180 -2.27 -4.56 12.00
N ASN A 181 -2.64 -3.33 11.65
CA ASN A 181 -3.91 -2.74 12.08
C ASN A 181 -5.01 -2.96 11.01
N PRO A 182 -6.32 -2.91 11.36
CA PRO A 182 -7.42 -3.26 10.45
C PRO A 182 -7.44 -2.45 9.15
N LEU A 183 -7.00 -1.19 9.21
CA LEU A 183 -7.01 -0.29 8.09
C LEU A 183 -5.88 -0.64 7.11
N THR A 184 -4.63 -0.64 7.59
CA THR A 184 -3.45 -1.07 6.82
C THR A 184 -3.64 -2.48 6.26
N TYR A 185 -4.24 -3.38 7.04
CA TYR A 185 -4.61 -4.72 6.61
C TYR A 185 -5.54 -4.70 5.40
N ALA A 186 -6.67 -4.00 5.49
CA ALA A 186 -7.64 -3.92 4.41
C ALA A 186 -7.03 -3.25 3.16
N GLU A 187 -6.19 -2.22 3.34
CA GLU A 187 -5.52 -1.52 2.24
C GLU A 187 -4.47 -2.39 1.54
N THR A 188 -3.74 -3.23 2.27
CA THR A 188 -2.73 -4.14 1.69
C THR A 188 -3.33 -5.35 0.98
N ILE A 189 -4.50 -5.86 1.38
CA ILE A 189 -5.20 -6.97 0.70
C ILE A 189 -6.10 -6.51 -0.45
N LEU A 190 -6.43 -5.22 -0.55
CA LEU A 190 -7.32 -4.70 -1.58
C LEU A 190 -6.81 -4.95 -3.02
N PRO A 191 -5.52 -4.75 -3.34
CA PRO A 191 -5.02 -5.12 -4.67
C PRO A 191 -5.11 -6.62 -4.95
N PHE A 192 -4.95 -7.48 -3.93
CA PHE A 192 -5.16 -8.92 -4.06
C PHE A 192 -6.64 -9.27 -4.35
N PHE A 193 -7.59 -8.59 -3.71
CA PHE A 193 -9.01 -8.71 -4.05
C PHE A 193 -9.25 -8.38 -5.53
N PHE A 194 -8.77 -7.24 -6.01
CA PHE A 194 -8.92 -6.87 -7.42
C PHE A 194 -8.23 -7.85 -8.38
N PHE A 195 -7.01 -8.27 -8.06
CA PHE A 195 -6.29 -9.23 -8.88
C PHE A 195 -7.02 -10.58 -8.97
N SER A 196 -7.50 -11.12 -7.85
CA SER A 196 -8.24 -12.38 -7.82
C SER A 196 -9.59 -12.27 -8.53
N THR A 197 -10.31 -11.15 -8.38
CA THR A 197 -11.55 -10.90 -9.14
C THR A 197 -11.27 -10.85 -10.65
N ALA A 198 -10.27 -10.09 -11.09
CA ALA A 198 -9.95 -9.98 -12.50
C ALA A 198 -9.45 -11.31 -13.11
N SER A 199 -8.67 -12.08 -12.34
CA SER A 199 -8.21 -13.43 -12.74
C SER A 199 -9.35 -14.44 -12.80
N TRP A 200 -10.35 -14.32 -11.93
CA TRP A 200 -11.57 -15.12 -11.99
C TRP A 200 -12.36 -14.84 -13.28
N LEU A 201 -12.53 -13.57 -13.64
CA LEU A 201 -13.26 -13.17 -14.86
C LEU A 201 -12.61 -13.69 -16.16
N GLU A 202 -11.28 -13.83 -16.15
CA GLU A 202 -10.48 -14.27 -17.30
C GLU A 202 -10.14 -15.77 -17.28
N SER A 203 -10.50 -16.49 -16.21
CA SER A 203 -10.20 -17.91 -16.05
C SER A 203 -10.89 -18.76 -17.13
N LYS A 204 -10.15 -19.68 -17.75
CA LYS A 204 -10.67 -20.57 -18.81
C LYS A 204 -10.95 -22.00 -18.33
N GLY A 205 -10.25 -22.46 -17.30
CA GLY A 205 -10.38 -23.81 -16.75
C GLY A 205 -11.14 -23.83 -15.42
N VAL A 206 -11.90 -24.90 -15.15
CA VAL A 206 -12.72 -25.05 -13.94
C VAL A 206 -11.90 -24.90 -12.65
N ALA A 207 -10.73 -25.53 -12.58
CA ALA A 207 -9.85 -25.44 -11.41
C ALA A 207 -9.37 -24.00 -11.15
N GLN A 208 -8.94 -23.28 -12.20
CA GLN A 208 -8.54 -21.88 -12.09
C GLN A 208 -9.72 -20.98 -11.74
N HIS A 209 -10.90 -21.28 -12.28
CA HIS A 209 -12.13 -20.55 -12.00
C HIS A 209 -12.51 -20.66 -10.53
N ILE A 210 -12.55 -21.88 -9.99
CA ILE A 210 -12.83 -22.13 -8.58
C ILE A 210 -11.79 -21.47 -7.68
N LEU A 211 -10.50 -21.62 -8.01
CA LEU A 211 -9.40 -21.00 -7.24
C LEU A 211 -9.57 -19.48 -7.13
N TRP A 212 -9.70 -18.78 -8.26
CA TRP A 212 -9.77 -17.32 -8.25
C TRP A 212 -11.09 -16.78 -7.72
N LEU A 213 -12.20 -17.48 -7.97
CA LEU A 213 -13.49 -17.17 -7.35
C LEU A 213 -13.38 -17.27 -5.82
N SER A 214 -12.79 -18.35 -5.32
CA SER A 214 -12.61 -18.58 -3.88
C SER A 214 -11.68 -17.53 -3.27
N ALA A 215 -10.56 -17.24 -3.92
CA ALA A 215 -9.63 -16.20 -3.48
C ALA A 215 -10.31 -14.81 -3.44
N SER A 216 -11.08 -14.46 -4.47
CA SER A 216 -11.83 -13.21 -4.53
C SER A 216 -12.91 -13.14 -3.46
N PHE A 217 -13.64 -14.23 -3.21
CA PHE A 217 -14.66 -14.30 -2.18
C PHE A 217 -14.06 -14.15 -0.79
N LEU A 218 -13.00 -14.89 -0.48
CA LEU A 218 -12.32 -14.82 0.82
C LEU A 218 -11.70 -13.43 1.06
N ALA A 219 -11.07 -12.83 0.06
CA ALA A 219 -10.53 -11.47 0.17
C ALA A 219 -11.66 -10.43 0.37
N GLY A 220 -12.77 -10.56 -0.36
CA GLY A 220 -13.95 -9.71 -0.17
C GLY A 220 -14.57 -9.86 1.23
N ALA A 221 -14.67 -11.09 1.74
CA ALA A 221 -15.13 -11.37 3.09
C ALA A 221 -14.19 -10.76 4.15
N ALA A 222 -12.88 -10.90 3.96
CA ALA A 222 -11.89 -10.28 4.85
C ALA A 222 -12.00 -8.75 4.86
N LEU A 223 -12.14 -8.11 3.69
CA LEU A 223 -12.38 -6.66 3.62
C LEU A 223 -13.62 -6.24 4.42
N LEU A 224 -14.72 -6.98 4.31
CA LEU A 224 -15.94 -6.73 5.10
C LEU A 224 -15.72 -6.95 6.60
N CYS A 225 -15.00 -8.00 7.00
CA CYS A 225 -14.71 -8.28 8.40
C CYS A 225 -13.70 -7.30 9.03
N ALA A 226 -12.96 -6.53 8.22
CA ALA A 226 -12.04 -5.50 8.72
C ALA A 226 -12.78 -4.25 9.22
N HIS A 227 -14.06 -4.06 8.84
CA HIS A 227 -14.91 -2.94 9.29
C HIS A 227 -14.30 -1.54 9.03
N THR A 228 -13.64 -1.38 7.89
CA THR A 228 -12.97 -0.12 7.49
C THR A 228 -13.66 0.53 6.29
N ARG A 229 -14.22 1.72 6.52
CA ARG A 229 -15.06 2.44 5.54
C ARG A 229 -14.32 2.82 4.25
N GLY A 230 -13.08 3.33 4.38
CA GLY A 230 -12.27 3.75 3.23
C GLY A 230 -12.02 2.61 2.23
N PRO A 231 -11.46 1.47 2.66
CA PRO A 231 -11.27 0.29 1.82
C PRO A 231 -12.56 -0.27 1.20
N TRP A 232 -13.71 -0.18 1.88
CA TRP A 232 -15.00 -0.59 1.27
C TRP A 232 -15.42 0.30 0.10
N ILE A 233 -15.30 1.62 0.26
CA ILE A 233 -15.59 2.58 -0.82
C ILE A 233 -14.64 2.36 -1.99
N ALA A 234 -13.35 2.14 -1.71
CA ALA A 234 -12.34 1.83 -2.70
C ALA A 234 -12.66 0.51 -3.43
N ALA A 235 -13.04 -0.55 -2.71
CA ALA A 235 -13.46 -1.84 -3.30
C ALA A 235 -14.65 -1.67 -4.26
N LEU A 236 -15.69 -0.94 -3.85
CA LEU A 236 -16.86 -0.66 -4.69
C LEU A 236 -16.48 0.12 -5.95
N ALA A 237 -15.65 1.16 -5.81
CA ALA A 237 -15.15 1.94 -6.93
C ALA A 237 -14.34 1.07 -7.90
N GLY A 238 -13.48 0.19 -7.40
CA GLY A 238 -12.67 -0.71 -8.22
C GLY A 238 -13.50 -1.77 -8.94
N VAL A 239 -14.51 -2.37 -8.30
CA VAL A 239 -15.47 -3.25 -8.98
C VAL A 239 -16.26 -2.48 -10.04
N GLY A 240 -16.59 -1.20 -9.78
CA GLY A 240 -17.17 -0.29 -10.78
C GLY A 240 -16.28 -0.09 -12.00
N VAL A 241 -14.97 0.16 -11.79
CA VAL A 241 -13.98 0.25 -12.88
C VAL A 241 -13.93 -1.03 -13.70
N MET A 242 -13.88 -2.20 -13.06
CA MET A 242 -13.90 -3.49 -13.77
C MET A 242 -15.20 -3.71 -14.54
N GLY A 243 -16.33 -3.30 -13.96
CA GLY A 243 -17.63 -3.36 -14.61
C GLY A 243 -17.69 -2.49 -15.87
N LEU A 244 -17.21 -1.25 -15.78
CA LEU A 244 -17.21 -0.30 -16.89
C LEU A 244 -16.26 -0.71 -18.03
N LEU A 245 -15.06 -1.18 -17.69
CA LEU A 245 -14.00 -1.47 -18.68
C LEU A 245 -14.06 -2.88 -19.25
N HIS A 246 -14.60 -3.86 -18.52
CA HIS A 246 -14.45 -5.26 -18.89
C HIS A 246 -15.77 -6.05 -18.87
N ARG A 247 -16.55 -6.01 -17.78
CA ARG A 247 -17.79 -6.81 -17.63
C ARG A 247 -18.93 -6.00 -17.00
N ARG A 248 -19.73 -5.31 -17.81
CA ARG A 248 -20.84 -4.43 -17.35
C ARG A 248 -21.84 -5.08 -16.38
N ARG A 249 -22.02 -6.40 -16.44
CA ARG A 249 -22.88 -7.14 -15.49
C ARG A 249 -22.42 -7.02 -14.03
N LEU A 250 -21.14 -6.74 -13.77
CA LEU A 250 -20.63 -6.47 -12.42
C LEU A 250 -21.25 -5.22 -11.79
N LEU A 251 -21.78 -4.29 -12.59
CA LEU A 251 -22.47 -3.12 -12.05
C LEU A 251 -23.80 -3.50 -11.37
N LEU A 252 -24.40 -4.64 -11.76
CA LEU A 252 -25.64 -5.14 -11.18
C LEU A 252 -25.45 -5.71 -9.77
N ILE A 253 -24.22 -6.12 -9.41
CA ILE A 253 -23.93 -6.65 -8.06
C ILE A 253 -23.55 -5.56 -7.06
N LEU A 254 -23.24 -4.33 -7.50
CA LEU A 254 -22.88 -3.23 -6.60
C LEU A 254 -23.98 -2.90 -5.58
N PRO A 255 -25.28 -2.82 -5.95
CA PRO A 255 -26.36 -2.64 -4.97
C PRO A 255 -26.43 -3.79 -3.96
N LEU A 256 -26.19 -5.03 -4.39
CA LEU A 256 -26.19 -6.20 -3.49
C LEU A 256 -25.03 -6.13 -2.49
N ILE A 257 -23.83 -5.74 -2.92
CA ILE A 257 -22.67 -5.57 -2.05
C ILE A 257 -22.94 -4.49 -0.99
N LEU A 258 -23.62 -3.40 -1.35
CA LEU A 258 -24.02 -2.33 -0.43
C LEU A 258 -25.06 -2.79 0.61
N LEU A 259 -25.87 -3.79 0.31
CA LEU A 259 -26.89 -4.33 1.22
C LEU A 259 -26.31 -5.31 2.25
N ILE A 260 -25.22 -6.01 1.95
CA ILE A 260 -24.62 -7.03 2.83
C ILE A 260 -24.32 -6.48 4.25
N PRO A 261 -23.64 -5.34 4.44
CA PRO A 261 -23.31 -4.88 5.78
C PRO A 261 -24.56 -4.38 6.55
N ILE A 262 -25.63 -4.00 5.84
CA ILE A 262 -26.91 -3.56 6.42
C ILE A 262 -27.69 -4.76 6.98
N THR A 263 -27.65 -5.91 6.29
CA THR A 263 -28.40 -7.12 6.66
C THR A 263 -27.65 -8.03 7.62
N THR A 264 -26.35 -7.82 7.83
CA THR A 264 -25.58 -8.61 8.81
C THR A 264 -26.01 -8.30 10.25
N TYR A 265 -26.10 -9.34 11.09
CA TYR A 265 -26.33 -9.22 12.54
C TYR A 265 -25.18 -8.53 13.29
N ASN A 266 -24.09 -8.19 12.60
CA ASN A 266 -22.92 -7.57 13.19
C ASN A 266 -23.17 -6.07 13.43
N VAL A 267 -23.34 -5.70 14.70
CA VAL A 267 -23.57 -4.32 15.15
C VAL A 267 -22.47 -3.35 14.67
N ALA A 268 -21.22 -3.80 14.53
CA ALA A 268 -20.13 -2.95 14.04
C ALA A 268 -20.26 -2.61 12.55
N ALA A 269 -20.60 -3.59 11.70
CA ALA A 269 -20.87 -3.35 10.28
C ALA A 269 -22.07 -2.42 10.10
N ARG A 270 -23.17 -2.69 10.82
CA ARG A 270 -24.37 -1.86 10.76
C ARG A 270 -24.09 -0.44 11.23
N ARG A 271 -23.36 -0.26 12.34
CA ARG A 271 -22.96 1.07 12.84
C ARG A 271 -22.10 1.83 11.83
N ASN A 272 -21.18 1.14 11.15
CA ASN A 272 -20.38 1.76 10.09
C ASN A 272 -21.23 2.23 8.92
N VAL A 273 -22.24 1.46 8.49
CA VAL A 273 -23.15 1.92 7.43
C VAL A 273 -24.00 3.09 7.90
N MET A 274 -24.62 2.99 9.08
CA MET A 274 -25.45 4.07 9.63
C MET A 274 -24.63 5.35 9.84
N SER A 275 -23.33 5.24 10.11
CA SER A 275 -22.45 6.40 10.22
C SER A 275 -22.34 7.25 8.95
N PHE A 276 -22.63 6.70 7.77
CA PHE A 276 -22.69 7.48 6.53
C PHE A 276 -23.93 8.38 6.47
N LEU A 277 -25.00 8.02 7.20
CA LEU A 277 -26.24 8.78 7.29
C LEU A 277 -26.21 9.80 8.44
N GLU A 278 -25.33 9.59 9.42
CA GLU A 278 -25.16 10.41 10.63
C GLU A 278 -23.98 11.39 10.52
N LEU A 279 -23.84 12.09 9.39
CA LEU A 279 -22.68 12.97 9.14
C LEU A 279 -22.51 14.06 10.20
N ASP A 280 -23.61 14.62 10.68
CA ASP A 280 -23.62 15.73 11.64
C ASP A 280 -23.53 15.30 13.10
N THR A 281 -23.79 14.03 13.43
CA THR A 281 -23.79 13.53 14.82
C THR A 281 -22.63 12.56 15.09
N ASN A 282 -21.96 12.07 14.05
CA ASN A 282 -20.87 11.12 14.21
C ASN A 282 -19.56 11.80 14.64
N ARG A 283 -19.15 11.53 15.87
CA ARG A 283 -17.91 12.09 16.47
C ARG A 283 -16.65 11.84 15.62
N ASN A 284 -16.53 10.70 14.94
CA ASN A 284 -15.36 10.39 14.11
C ASN A 284 -15.33 11.22 12.81
N VAL A 285 -16.51 11.53 12.25
CA VAL A 285 -16.63 12.39 11.07
C VAL A 285 -16.32 13.83 11.47
N GLN A 286 -16.93 14.33 12.56
CA GLN A 286 -16.64 15.68 13.07
C GLN A 286 -15.16 15.87 13.41
N ALA A 287 -14.53 14.87 14.03
CA ALA A 287 -13.09 14.85 14.31
C ALA A 287 -12.27 15.08 13.03
N ARG A 288 -12.53 14.32 11.97
CA ARG A 288 -11.82 14.46 10.68
C ARG A 288 -12.08 15.81 10.03
N MET A 289 -13.33 16.31 10.07
CA MET A 289 -13.66 17.64 9.55
C MET A 289 -12.89 18.75 10.28
N ALA A 290 -12.73 18.63 11.60
CA ALA A 290 -11.91 19.57 12.38
C ALA A 290 -10.42 19.48 11.98
N LEU A 291 -9.86 18.27 11.84
CA LEU A 291 -8.49 18.06 11.36
C LEU A 291 -8.28 18.69 9.98
N TRP A 292 -9.20 18.46 9.03
CA TRP A 292 -9.09 18.98 7.67
C TRP A 292 -9.17 20.50 7.62
N ARG A 293 -10.06 21.12 8.41
CA ARG A 293 -10.10 22.58 8.56
C ARG A 293 -8.79 23.13 9.11
N GLY A 294 -8.20 22.46 10.10
CA GLY A 294 -6.89 22.80 10.64
C GLY A 294 -5.77 22.70 9.60
N GLY A 295 -5.74 21.61 8.83
CA GLY A 295 -4.81 21.41 7.73
C GLY A 295 -4.90 22.50 6.65
N ILE A 296 -6.12 22.85 6.24
CA ILE A 296 -6.37 23.95 5.28
C ILE A 296 -5.91 25.29 5.86
N TYR A 297 -6.17 25.54 7.15
CA TYR A 297 -5.73 26.76 7.81
C TYR A 297 -4.20 26.90 7.82
N ILE A 298 -3.49 25.82 8.14
CA ILE A 298 -2.02 25.76 8.09
C ILE A 298 -1.54 25.98 6.65
N ALA A 299 -2.11 25.27 5.69
CA ALA A 299 -1.75 25.37 4.27
C ALA A 299 -1.88 26.79 3.72
N ARG A 300 -2.97 27.50 4.05
CA ARG A 300 -3.20 28.89 3.60
C ARG A 300 -2.11 29.87 4.04
N ARG A 301 -1.38 29.56 5.11
CA ARG A 301 -0.25 30.38 5.60
C ARG A 301 1.08 30.03 4.92
N HIS A 302 1.21 28.84 4.34
CA HIS A 302 2.48 28.29 3.83
C HIS A 302 2.32 27.62 2.45
N LEU A 303 1.73 28.31 1.48
CA LEU A 303 1.35 27.73 0.18
C LEU A 303 2.54 27.24 -0.66
N LEU A 304 3.75 27.75 -0.45
CA LEU A 304 4.92 27.40 -1.29
C LEU A 304 5.73 26.23 -0.74
N HIS A 305 6.11 26.27 0.54
CA HIS A 305 7.01 25.28 1.14
C HIS A 305 6.36 24.49 2.27
N GLY A 306 5.12 24.84 2.68
CA GLY A 306 4.46 24.26 3.82
C GLY A 306 5.21 24.46 5.14
N VAL A 307 4.74 23.80 6.19
CA VAL A 307 5.36 23.89 7.53
C VAL A 307 6.53 22.93 7.75
N GLY A 308 6.80 22.06 6.78
CA GLY A 308 7.78 20.99 6.86
C GLY A 308 7.14 19.61 7.12
N PRO A 309 7.73 18.53 6.58
CA PRO A 309 7.31 17.16 6.87
C PRO A 309 7.29 16.86 8.37
N GLY A 310 6.19 16.29 8.86
CA GLY A 310 5.99 15.94 10.27
C GLY A 310 5.78 17.11 11.22
N GLN A 311 5.56 18.35 10.72
CA GLN A 311 5.45 19.56 11.57
C GLN A 311 4.02 20.09 11.72
N THR A 312 3.00 19.41 11.20
CA THR A 312 1.60 19.86 11.30
C THR A 312 1.14 20.03 12.76
N LYS A 313 1.58 19.16 13.68
CA LYS A 313 1.31 19.30 15.12
C LYS A 313 1.94 20.56 15.72
N ALA A 314 3.22 20.80 15.43
CA ALA A 314 3.93 21.99 15.91
C ALA A 314 3.29 23.27 15.35
N ALA A 315 2.88 23.26 14.09
CA ALA A 315 2.17 24.35 13.46
C ALA A 315 0.80 24.63 14.09
N ASP A 316 0.04 23.58 14.43
CA ASP A 316 -1.24 23.71 15.11
C ASP A 316 -1.12 24.38 16.49
N GLU A 317 -0.12 23.97 17.28
CA GLU A 317 0.22 24.57 18.57
C GLU A 317 0.67 26.04 18.42
N GLN A 318 1.51 26.33 17.42
CA GLN A 318 2.02 27.68 17.15
C GLN A 318 0.92 28.65 16.71
N TYR A 319 0.08 28.24 15.77
CA TYR A 319 -0.95 29.13 15.21
C TYR A 319 -2.22 29.21 16.06
N LYS A 320 -2.29 28.46 17.15
CA LYS A 320 -3.47 28.35 18.01
C LYS A 320 -4.72 28.15 17.15
N VAL A 321 -4.69 27.19 16.22
CA VAL A 321 -5.82 26.93 15.30
C VAL A 321 -7.10 26.49 16.06
N ARG A 322 -6.98 26.27 17.38
CA ARG A 322 -7.95 25.65 18.28
C ARG A 322 -8.87 26.54 19.15
N PRO A 323 -9.38 27.74 18.80
CA PRO A 323 -10.35 28.40 19.69
C PRO A 323 -11.76 27.78 19.60
N ASP A 324 -12.25 27.39 18.41
CA ASP A 324 -13.72 27.33 18.19
C ASP A 324 -14.32 26.02 17.63
N TYR A 325 -13.55 24.93 17.46
CA TYR A 325 -14.00 23.85 16.56
C TYR A 325 -14.62 22.58 17.16
N THR A 326 -14.63 22.34 18.47
CA THR A 326 -15.46 21.28 19.12
C THR A 326 -15.27 21.31 20.64
N PRO A 327 -16.27 20.90 21.46
CA PRO A 327 -16.02 20.50 22.84
C PRO A 327 -15.20 19.20 22.81
N ASN A 328 -13.96 19.22 23.31
CA ASN A 328 -12.97 18.12 23.26
C ASN A 328 -12.51 17.72 21.84
N PRO A 329 -11.75 18.60 21.13
CA PRO A 329 -11.16 18.24 19.86
C PRO A 329 -10.17 17.07 20.05
N PRO A 330 -10.18 16.05 19.19
CA PRO A 330 -9.10 15.08 19.15
C PRO A 330 -7.80 15.85 18.87
N ASN A 331 -6.74 15.54 19.62
CA ASN A 331 -5.45 16.16 19.39
C ASN A 331 -5.06 16.01 17.91
N LEU A 332 -4.67 17.11 17.25
CA LEU A 332 -3.86 17.03 16.02
C LEU A 332 -2.56 16.33 16.43
N ALA A 333 -2.53 15.00 16.33
CA ALA A 333 -1.37 14.19 16.65
C ALA A 333 -0.30 14.27 15.54
N GLY A 334 -0.42 15.23 14.62
CA GLY A 334 0.39 15.36 13.42
C GLY A 334 -0.19 14.65 12.19
N ASP A 335 -1.35 14.00 12.32
CA ASP A 335 -2.02 13.26 11.25
C ASP A 335 -3.35 13.92 10.87
N LEU A 336 -3.49 14.32 9.60
CA LEU A 336 -4.72 14.90 9.06
C LEU A 336 -5.70 13.85 8.52
N HIS A 337 -5.34 12.56 8.48
CA HIS A 337 -6.14 11.50 7.88
C HIS A 337 -6.63 11.85 6.46
N ASN A 338 -5.76 12.50 5.68
CA ASN A 338 -5.97 12.84 4.29
C ASN A 338 -4.61 13.19 3.69
N LEU A 339 -4.11 12.34 2.79
CA LEU A 339 -2.80 12.50 2.17
C LEU A 339 -2.66 13.87 1.50
N PHE A 340 -3.66 14.29 0.73
CA PHE A 340 -3.59 15.53 -0.05
C PHE A 340 -3.46 16.75 0.86
N LEU A 341 -4.28 16.82 1.92
CA LEU A 341 -4.20 17.91 2.89
C LEU A 341 -2.91 17.84 3.71
N GLN A 342 -2.40 16.64 4.03
CA GLN A 342 -1.10 16.47 4.68
C GLN A 342 0.01 17.06 3.82
N HIS A 343 0.12 16.66 2.56
CA HIS A 343 1.15 17.18 1.67
C HIS A 343 0.98 18.67 1.38
N LEU A 344 -0.26 19.16 1.28
CA LEU A 344 -0.51 20.58 1.10
C LEU A 344 -0.07 21.41 2.32
N ALA A 345 -0.36 20.95 3.54
CA ALA A 345 0.04 21.63 4.76
C ALA A 345 1.55 21.55 5.00
N GLU A 346 2.14 20.36 4.79
CA GLU A 346 3.56 20.13 5.07
C GLU A 346 4.49 20.69 4.01
N ARG A 347 4.12 20.61 2.72
CA ARG A 347 5.01 20.86 1.57
C ARG A 347 4.44 21.86 0.56
N GLY A 348 3.31 22.49 0.87
CA GLY A 348 2.66 23.46 0.01
C GLY A 348 2.06 22.86 -1.27
N ILE A 349 1.63 23.75 -2.17
CA ILE A 349 1.11 23.41 -3.49
C ILE A 349 2.13 22.59 -4.30
N PRO A 350 3.45 22.90 -4.31
CA PRO A 350 4.43 22.08 -5.03
C PRO A 350 4.49 20.63 -4.54
N GLY A 351 4.41 20.42 -3.22
CA GLY A 351 4.38 19.07 -2.64
C GLY A 351 3.12 18.30 -3.00
N MET A 352 1.96 18.96 -2.95
CA MET A 352 0.69 18.37 -3.38
C MET A 352 0.70 18.05 -4.89
N ALA A 353 1.30 18.89 -5.72
CA ALA A 353 1.44 18.63 -7.15
C ALA A 353 2.33 17.41 -7.43
N CYS A 354 3.43 17.24 -6.69
CA CYS A 354 4.31 16.07 -6.84
C CYS A 354 3.60 14.76 -6.49
N ILE A 355 2.83 14.71 -5.39
CA ILE A 355 2.10 13.49 -5.03
C ILE A 355 0.99 13.18 -6.05
N LEU A 356 0.28 14.18 -6.55
CA LEU A 356 -0.68 14.00 -7.65
C LEU A 356 0.00 13.47 -8.91
N TRP A 357 1.18 13.98 -9.25
CA TRP A 357 1.94 13.50 -10.41
C TRP A 357 2.35 12.03 -10.25
N ILE A 358 2.81 11.60 -9.07
CA ILE A 358 3.11 10.19 -8.78
C ILE A 358 1.86 9.32 -8.94
N LEU A 359 0.75 9.71 -8.32
CA LEU A 359 -0.51 8.93 -8.35
C LEU A 359 -1.09 8.85 -9.78
N ILE A 360 -1.05 9.95 -10.54
CA ILE A 360 -1.45 9.95 -11.96
C ILE A 360 -0.52 9.05 -12.77
N SER A 361 0.79 9.07 -12.50
CA SER A 361 1.75 8.21 -13.20
C SER A 361 1.45 6.73 -12.96
N PHE A 362 1.10 6.33 -11.73
CA PHE A 362 0.66 4.97 -11.43
C PHE A 362 -0.56 4.55 -12.28
N ILE A 363 -1.55 5.43 -12.42
CA ILE A 363 -2.75 5.20 -13.22
C ILE A 363 -2.40 5.10 -14.72
N LEU A 364 -1.57 6.00 -15.24
CA LEU A 364 -1.18 6.00 -16.65
C LEU A 364 -0.35 4.78 -17.03
N ILE A 365 0.57 4.35 -16.16
CA ILE A 365 1.38 3.13 -16.36
C ILE A 365 0.48 1.90 -16.35
N SER A 366 -0.41 1.77 -15.36
CA SER A 366 -1.32 0.63 -15.28
C SER A 366 -2.37 0.61 -16.39
N TRP A 367 -2.80 1.77 -16.90
CA TRP A 367 -3.64 1.86 -18.09
C TRP A 367 -2.93 1.34 -19.34
N ARG A 368 -1.64 1.66 -19.51
CA ARG A 368 -0.82 1.09 -20.60
C ARG A 368 -0.64 -0.41 -20.43
N ALA A 369 -0.39 -0.88 -19.20
CA ALA A 369 -0.34 -2.31 -18.89
C ALA A 369 -1.66 -3.00 -19.24
N TYR A 370 -2.82 -2.40 -18.94
CA TYR A 370 -4.13 -2.92 -19.32
C TYR A 370 -4.32 -3.00 -20.84
N LYS A 371 -3.81 -2.03 -21.60
CA LYS A 371 -3.90 -2.04 -23.07
C LYS A 371 -3.01 -3.07 -23.75
N TRP A 372 -1.87 -3.42 -23.16
CA TRP A 372 -0.83 -4.21 -23.84
C TRP A 372 -0.51 -5.54 -23.17
N GLY A 373 -0.76 -5.68 -21.88
CA GLY A 373 -0.49 -6.86 -21.07
C GLY A 373 -1.70 -7.79 -20.93
N PRO A 374 -1.55 -8.90 -20.18
CA PRO A 374 -2.63 -9.82 -19.91
C PRO A 374 -3.75 -9.14 -19.11
N THR A 375 -5.00 -9.29 -19.58
CA THR A 375 -6.17 -8.62 -19.02
C THR A 375 -6.35 -8.87 -17.52
N GLY A 376 -6.22 -10.12 -17.06
CA GLY A 376 -6.48 -10.48 -15.66
C GLY A 376 -5.59 -9.72 -14.67
N ILE A 377 -4.27 -9.79 -14.85
CA ILE A 377 -3.31 -9.06 -13.98
C ILE A 377 -3.50 -7.55 -14.14
N SER A 378 -3.57 -7.08 -15.39
CA SER A 378 -3.49 -5.66 -15.69
C SER A 378 -4.76 -4.89 -15.29
N LEU A 379 -5.93 -5.53 -15.38
CA LEU A 379 -7.20 -4.97 -14.90
C LEU A 379 -7.22 -4.85 -13.38
N GLY A 380 -6.70 -5.85 -12.66
CA GLY A 380 -6.54 -5.81 -11.20
C GLY A 380 -5.62 -4.68 -10.76
N LEU A 381 -4.46 -4.54 -11.41
CA LEU A 381 -3.54 -3.43 -11.17
C LEU A 381 -4.18 -2.06 -11.43
N LEU A 382 -4.85 -1.90 -12.58
CA LEU A 382 -5.52 -0.66 -12.94
C LEU A 382 -6.60 -0.26 -11.92
N ALA A 383 -7.44 -1.20 -11.50
CA ALA A 383 -8.43 -0.96 -10.44
C ALA A 383 -7.75 -0.52 -9.14
N SER A 384 -6.68 -1.22 -8.74
CA SER A 384 -5.92 -0.90 -7.53
C SER A 384 -5.40 0.55 -7.57
N PHE A 385 -4.75 0.96 -8.65
CA PHE A 385 -4.19 2.30 -8.79
C PHE A 385 -5.24 3.42 -8.95
N ILE A 386 -6.39 3.15 -9.59
CA ILE A 386 -7.48 4.13 -9.65
C ILE A 386 -8.10 4.34 -8.26
N THR A 387 -8.18 3.29 -7.45
CA THR A 387 -8.79 3.38 -6.11
C THR A 387 -7.83 3.89 -5.04
N PHE A 388 -6.52 3.86 -5.27
CA PHE A 388 -5.53 4.27 -4.29
C PHE A 388 -5.64 5.75 -3.88
N PRO A 389 -5.88 6.72 -4.80
CA PRO A 389 -6.24 8.09 -4.42
C PRO A 389 -7.51 8.18 -3.54
N ILE A 390 -8.50 7.31 -3.76
CA ILE A 390 -9.76 7.31 -2.99
C ILE A 390 -9.50 6.96 -1.53
N ILE A 391 -8.67 5.95 -1.27
CA ILE A 391 -8.23 5.58 0.08
C ILE A 391 -7.54 6.76 0.76
N ASN A 392 -6.65 7.42 0.04
CA ASN A 392 -5.85 8.55 0.51
C ASN A 392 -6.65 9.87 0.72
N LEU A 393 -7.94 9.92 0.35
CA LEU A 393 -8.83 11.02 0.77
C LEU A 393 -9.18 10.94 2.25
N THR A 394 -9.13 9.74 2.82
CA THR A 394 -9.48 9.51 4.23
C THR A 394 -8.30 8.99 5.04
N GLU A 395 -7.15 8.71 4.43
CA GLU A 395 -5.97 8.21 5.14
C GLU A 395 -4.69 8.69 4.48
N ARG A 396 -3.54 8.30 5.05
CA ARG A 396 -2.21 8.53 4.48
C ARG A 396 -1.56 7.22 4.07
N ALA A 397 -2.30 6.39 3.35
CA ALA A 397 -1.88 5.06 2.89
C ALA A 397 -0.60 5.08 2.04
N PHE A 398 -0.29 6.19 1.37
CA PHE A 398 1.01 6.36 0.67
C PHE A 398 2.21 6.49 1.61
N GLU A 399 2.00 6.95 2.84
CA GLU A 399 3.05 7.11 3.87
C GLU A 399 3.11 5.94 4.87
N ASP A 400 2.08 5.09 4.89
CA ASP A 400 2.08 3.80 5.59
C ASP A 400 3.05 2.84 4.90
N ALA A 401 4.00 2.26 5.64
CA ALA A 401 5.09 1.50 5.06
C ALA A 401 4.60 0.23 4.35
N GLU A 402 3.73 -0.55 5.00
CA GLU A 402 3.17 -1.79 4.49
C GLU A 402 2.41 -1.56 3.17
N VAL A 403 1.56 -0.54 3.14
CA VAL A 403 0.79 -0.19 1.94
C VAL A 403 1.69 0.38 0.85
N ALA A 404 2.57 1.33 1.18
CA ALA A 404 3.47 1.94 0.22
C ALA A 404 4.37 0.89 -0.44
N LEU A 405 4.98 -0.01 0.35
CA LEU A 405 5.84 -1.09 -0.16
C LEU A 405 5.07 -1.99 -1.13
N ALA A 406 3.84 -2.40 -0.80
CA ALA A 406 2.98 -3.17 -1.70
C ALA A 406 2.73 -2.43 -3.02
N PHE A 407 2.33 -1.16 -2.96
CA PHE A 407 2.04 -0.36 -4.16
C PHE A 407 3.30 -0.10 -5.02
N TRP A 408 4.47 0.08 -4.42
CA TRP A 408 5.74 0.21 -5.17
C TRP A 408 6.14 -1.09 -5.87
N ILE A 409 5.89 -2.25 -5.27
CA ILE A 409 6.07 -3.56 -5.93
C ILE A 409 5.10 -3.69 -7.11
N LEU A 410 3.82 -3.40 -6.91
CA LEU A 410 2.80 -3.43 -7.97
C LEU A 410 3.13 -2.45 -9.11
N THR A 411 3.78 -1.33 -8.79
CA THR A 411 4.24 -0.36 -9.78
C THR A 411 5.34 -0.94 -10.67
N ALA A 412 6.27 -1.73 -10.10
CA ALA A 412 7.28 -2.43 -10.88
C ALA A 412 6.64 -3.43 -11.86
N VAL A 413 5.60 -4.14 -11.42
CA VAL A 413 4.80 -5.04 -12.28
C VAL A 413 4.12 -4.25 -13.40
N ALA A 414 3.47 -3.13 -13.08
CA ALA A 414 2.79 -2.29 -14.06
C ALA A 414 3.77 -1.71 -15.10
N VAL A 415 4.96 -1.25 -14.68
CA VAL A 415 6.01 -0.78 -15.61
C VAL A 415 6.43 -1.89 -16.56
N ARG A 416 6.69 -3.11 -16.05
CA ARG A 416 7.07 -4.26 -16.87
C ARG A 416 5.98 -4.63 -17.89
N LEU A 417 4.72 -4.65 -17.47
CA LEU A 417 3.58 -4.98 -18.35
C LEU A 417 3.25 -3.86 -19.33
N SER A 418 3.60 -2.61 -19.01
CA SER A 418 3.44 -1.46 -19.91
C SER A 418 4.47 -1.42 -21.03
N GLN A 419 5.38 -2.38 -21.13
CA GLN A 419 6.32 -2.49 -22.25
C GLN A 419 5.79 -3.49 -23.29
N LYS A 420 5.61 -3.03 -24.53
CA LYS A 420 4.99 -3.80 -25.63
C LYS A 420 5.69 -5.14 -25.94
N GLU A 421 7.01 -5.22 -25.72
CA GLU A 421 7.79 -6.45 -25.92
C GLU A 421 7.71 -7.41 -24.73
N SER A 422 7.73 -6.86 -23.50
CA SER A 422 7.69 -7.63 -22.25
C SER A 422 6.34 -8.31 -21.99
N ALA A 423 5.24 -7.78 -22.54
CA ALA A 423 3.90 -8.36 -22.41
C ALA A 423 3.77 -9.79 -22.97
N LYS A 424 4.61 -10.17 -23.95
CA LYS A 424 4.57 -11.51 -24.57
C LYS A 424 5.19 -12.63 -23.71
N THR A 425 6.02 -12.28 -22.73
CA THR A 425 6.79 -13.25 -21.90
C THR A 425 6.20 -13.46 -20.50
N PHE A 426 5.06 -12.84 -20.18
CA PHE A 426 4.46 -12.88 -18.83
C PHE A 426 3.39 -13.98 -18.66
N ASN A 427 3.05 -14.72 -19.72
CA ASN A 427 2.05 -15.80 -19.69
C ASN A 427 2.54 -17.07 -19.02
#